data_AF-A0A2S9YY20-F1
#
_entry.id   AF-A0A2S9YY20-F1
#
_cell.length_a   1.000
_cell.length_b   1.000
_cell.length_c   1.000
_cell.angle_alpha   90.00
_cell.angle_beta   90.00
_cell.angle_gamma   90.00
#
_symmetry.space_group_name_H-M   'P 1'
#
loop_
_entity.id
_entity.type
_entity.pdbx_description
1 polymer ?
#
loop_
_entity_poly.entity_id
_entity_poly.type
_entity_poly.pdbx_seq_one_letter_code
_entity_poly.pdbx_strand_id
1 'polypeptide(L)'
;MTRLARLENLPLLLSLSLFSLVVACGDDGPLATTDATDTGDSETGECLDADCGDTLDTTNPGDGDGDGDGDGDGDGDPGDGDGDPGDGDGDGDGDGDGDGDGDGDPGDEGLACPIINECIFACNGDMACQDACFADASPNAVIESGALLQCALDNNCNNQTCIEQNCAGELYTCYTGTGTCGQLAECYDNCAGDEVCETDCFVESSGLAQQQSQALDECVVDNDCVDEQCIFANCNNELQSCIGGMSDTLPCPLIAECLIDCDGDPACDLGCTPATPETEAEAESVFGCAQIEGCNDFDCTEMACPNEWGMCVAGDASCGEIALCVQACAGAELCQYNCVTEGELMGQALFGALAECVVDNDCEDQDCIDANCSDEQTACLG
;
A
#
# COMPACT_ATOMS: atom_id res chain seq x y z
N MET A 1 18.27 5.15 -5.26
CA MET A 1 17.74 3.85 -5.74
C MET A 1 18.80 2.78 -6.06
N THR A 2 20.09 3.00 -5.78
CA THR A 2 21.18 2.08 -6.21
C THR A 2 21.46 0.92 -5.23
N ARG A 3 20.55 0.65 -4.28
CA ARG A 3 20.78 -0.32 -3.18
C ARG A 3 19.61 -1.24 -2.80
N LEU A 4 18.48 -1.21 -3.52
CA LEU A 4 17.41 -2.21 -3.36
C LEU A 4 17.87 -3.66 -3.69
N ALA A 5 19.05 -3.84 -4.30
CA ALA A 5 19.65 -5.15 -4.60
C ALA A 5 20.43 -5.81 -3.44
N ARG A 6 20.05 -5.59 -2.18
CA ARG A 6 20.71 -6.24 -1.02
C ARG A 6 19.75 -6.83 0.02
N LEU A 7 18.64 -7.42 -0.43
CA LEU A 7 17.89 -8.40 0.37
C LEU A 7 18.45 -9.82 0.17
N GLU A 8 19.72 -10.04 0.53
CA GLU A 8 20.26 -11.39 0.71
C GLU A 8 20.52 -11.62 2.21
N ASN A 9 19.66 -12.45 2.84
CA ASN A 9 19.74 -13.05 4.18
C ASN A 9 18.81 -12.49 5.28
N LEU A 10 17.50 -12.65 5.14
CA LEU A 10 16.58 -12.73 6.29
C LEU A 10 16.26 -14.22 6.61
N PRO A 11 16.50 -14.72 7.84
CA PRO A 11 16.17 -16.09 8.20
C PRO A 11 14.68 -16.23 8.50
N LEU A 12 14.03 -17.08 7.70
CA LEU A 12 12.65 -17.55 7.84
C LEU A 12 12.38 -18.13 9.25
N LEU A 13 11.89 -17.32 10.19
CA LEU A 13 11.45 -17.76 11.51
C LEU A 13 10.01 -18.28 11.45
N LEU A 14 9.86 -19.48 10.87
CA LEU A 14 8.63 -20.25 10.90
C LEU A 14 8.55 -21.05 12.22
N SER A 15 8.12 -20.41 13.31
CA SER A 15 7.87 -21.13 14.58
C SER A 15 6.47 -21.73 14.59
N LEU A 16 6.42 -22.99 14.18
CA LEU A 16 5.27 -23.88 14.24
C LEU A 16 4.98 -24.29 15.70
N SER A 17 4.06 -23.62 16.39
CA SER A 17 3.54 -24.08 17.69
C SER A 17 2.31 -24.96 17.50
N LEU A 18 2.58 -26.27 17.38
CA LEU A 18 1.63 -27.36 17.62
C LEU A 18 1.11 -27.29 19.07
N PHE A 19 -0.16 -26.94 19.27
CA PHE A 19 -0.89 -27.27 20.49
C PHE A 19 -2.12 -28.11 20.16
N SER A 20 -1.97 -29.41 20.38
CA SER A 20 -3.08 -30.37 20.39
C SER A 20 -3.93 -30.18 21.64
N LEU A 21 -5.20 -29.81 21.47
CA LEU A 21 -6.23 -29.99 22.50
C LEU A 21 -7.36 -30.84 21.93
N VAL A 22 -7.29 -32.12 22.25
CA VAL A 22 -8.40 -33.07 22.15
C VAL A 22 -9.38 -32.76 23.28
N VAL A 23 -10.58 -32.28 22.95
CA VAL A 23 -11.73 -32.35 23.84
C VAL A 23 -12.83 -33.14 23.12
N ALA A 24 -13.00 -34.36 23.60
CA ALA A 24 -14.08 -35.28 23.25
C ALA A 24 -15.17 -35.21 24.32
N CYS A 25 -16.40 -34.89 23.91
CA CYS A 25 -17.71 -35.26 24.48
C CYS A 25 -18.71 -34.90 23.36
N GLY A 26 -19.52 -35.78 22.75
CA GLY A 26 -20.22 -36.92 23.30
C GLY A 26 -21.68 -36.49 23.58
N ASP A 27 -22.57 -36.59 22.58
CA ASP A 27 -24.00 -36.82 22.85
C ASP A 27 -24.68 -37.52 21.67
N ASP A 28 -25.39 -38.60 22.02
CA ASP A 28 -26.09 -39.53 21.14
C ASP A 28 -27.56 -39.09 20.95
N GLY A 29 -28.04 -39.04 19.72
CA GLY A 29 -29.47 -38.79 19.42
C GLY A 29 -29.91 -39.44 18.10
N PRO A 30 -31.03 -40.20 18.06
CA PRO A 30 -31.23 -41.24 17.06
C PRO A 30 -31.99 -40.78 15.80
N LEU A 31 -31.54 -41.34 14.66
CA LEU A 31 -32.31 -41.91 13.55
C LEU A 31 -33.67 -41.27 13.21
N ALA A 32 -33.70 -40.56 12.09
CA ALA A 32 -34.81 -40.63 11.15
C ALA A 32 -34.25 -40.92 9.74
N THR A 33 -34.69 -42.05 9.21
CA THR A 33 -34.30 -42.61 7.92
C THR A 33 -35.17 -41.97 6.82
N THR A 34 -34.59 -41.60 5.68
CA THR A 34 -35.15 -41.90 4.36
C THR A 34 -34.12 -41.63 3.27
N ASP A 35 -33.66 -42.72 2.68
CA ASP A 35 -33.35 -42.93 1.26
C ASP A 35 -33.54 -41.74 0.30
N ALA A 36 -32.46 -41.38 -0.39
CA ALA A 36 -32.44 -41.23 -1.84
C ALA A 36 -31.00 -41.32 -2.36
N THR A 37 -30.75 -42.41 -3.09
CA THR A 37 -29.75 -42.59 -4.16
C THR A 37 -29.37 -41.32 -4.92
N ASP A 38 -28.06 -41.03 -5.06
CA ASP A 38 -27.45 -40.90 -6.39
C ASP A 38 -25.93 -41.12 -6.36
N THR A 39 -25.46 -41.70 -7.46
CA THR A 39 -24.15 -42.21 -7.82
C THR A 39 -23.28 -41.16 -8.50
N GLY A 40 -21.99 -41.11 -8.17
CA GLY A 40 -21.03 -40.27 -8.91
C GLY A 40 -19.59 -40.46 -8.43
N ASP A 41 -18.87 -41.36 -9.11
CA ASP A 41 -17.43 -41.62 -8.99
C ASP A 41 -16.59 -40.34 -9.08
N SER A 42 -15.59 -40.19 -8.19
CA SER A 42 -14.37 -39.45 -8.49
C SER A 42 -13.21 -40.06 -7.72
N GLU A 43 -12.30 -40.68 -8.47
CA GLU A 43 -11.16 -41.43 -7.96
C GLU A 43 -10.12 -40.50 -7.34
N THR A 44 -9.84 -40.67 -6.04
CA THR A 44 -8.64 -40.14 -5.41
C THR A 44 -7.65 -41.28 -5.23
N GLY A 45 -6.59 -41.23 -6.03
CA GLY A 45 -5.52 -42.22 -6.08
C GLY A 45 -4.73 -42.26 -4.78
N GLU A 46 -4.77 -43.43 -4.15
CA GLU A 46 -3.96 -43.80 -2.99
C GLU A 46 -2.50 -44.06 -3.42
N CYS A 47 -1.54 -43.30 -2.89
CA CYS A 47 -0.13 -43.71 -2.87
C CYS A 47 0.10 -44.68 -1.70
N LEU A 48 -0.35 -45.92 -1.89
CA LEU A 48 0.05 -47.06 -1.06
C LEU A 48 1.20 -47.80 -1.77
N ASP A 49 2.42 -47.27 -1.65
CA ASP A 49 3.58 -48.14 -1.58
C ASP A 49 4.77 -47.43 -0.91
N ALA A 50 5.41 -48.20 -0.04
CA ALA A 50 6.56 -47.82 0.75
C ALA A 50 7.78 -47.61 -0.16
N ASP A 51 8.28 -46.37 -0.26
CA ASP A 51 9.70 -46.01 -0.47
C ASP A 51 9.83 -44.52 -0.86
N CYS A 52 9.86 -43.63 0.14
CA CYS A 52 10.37 -42.26 -0.03
C CYS A 52 11.36 -41.98 1.12
N GLY A 53 12.52 -42.63 1.07
CA GLY A 53 13.66 -42.36 1.97
C GLY A 53 14.04 -40.88 1.95
N ASP A 54 14.20 -40.22 3.09
CA ASP A 54 15.35 -40.29 3.99
C ASP A 54 16.70 -40.09 3.27
N THR A 55 17.11 -38.83 3.19
CA THR A 55 18.53 -38.46 3.24
C THR A 55 18.69 -37.24 4.16
N LEU A 56 18.82 -37.54 5.45
CA LEU A 56 19.67 -36.80 6.40
C LEU A 56 21.00 -36.38 5.73
N ASP A 57 21.22 -35.09 5.54
CA ASP A 57 22.58 -34.54 5.41
C ASP A 57 22.82 -33.49 6.50
N THR A 58 23.32 -33.99 7.63
CA THR A 58 23.86 -33.22 8.74
C THR A 58 25.33 -32.95 8.48
N THR A 59 25.70 -31.71 8.13
CA THR A 59 27.07 -31.23 8.31
C THR A 59 27.11 -29.78 8.82
N ASN A 60 27.23 -29.65 10.15
CA ASN A 60 27.78 -28.49 10.84
C ASN A 60 29.21 -28.88 11.28
N PRO A 61 30.27 -28.06 11.09
CA PRO A 61 30.69 -27.17 12.19
C PRO A 61 31.40 -25.87 11.75
N GLY A 62 31.30 -24.81 12.55
CA GLY A 62 32.10 -23.60 12.35
C GLY A 62 31.97 -22.58 13.48
N ASP A 63 32.50 -22.90 14.66
CA ASP A 63 32.61 -22.00 15.81
C ASP A 63 33.69 -20.93 15.54
N GLY A 64 33.30 -19.66 15.54
CA GLY A 64 34.17 -18.51 15.34
C GLY A 64 34.00 -17.49 16.47
N ASP A 65 34.70 -17.72 17.59
CA ASP A 65 34.80 -16.79 18.71
C ASP A 65 35.66 -15.58 18.32
N GLY A 66 35.05 -14.39 18.34
CA GLY A 66 35.71 -13.11 18.08
C GLY A 66 35.49 -12.14 19.24
N ASP A 67 36.22 -12.33 20.34
CA ASP A 67 36.29 -11.40 21.46
C ASP A 67 37.02 -10.11 21.02
N GLY A 68 36.27 -9.02 20.91
CA GLY A 68 36.77 -7.68 20.62
C GLY A 68 36.49 -6.72 21.78
N ASP A 69 37.29 -6.82 22.85
CA ASP A 69 37.30 -5.85 23.95
C ASP A 69 37.86 -4.50 23.46
N GLY A 70 36.98 -3.51 23.34
CA GLY A 70 37.32 -2.13 23.00
C GLY A 70 37.02 -1.18 24.16
N ASP A 71 37.89 -1.16 25.17
CA ASP A 71 37.86 -0.18 26.26
C ASP A 71 38.27 1.20 25.72
N GLY A 72 37.28 2.09 25.55
CA GLY A 72 37.48 3.49 25.15
C GLY A 72 37.15 4.44 26.30
N ASP A 73 38.07 4.60 27.24
CA ASP A 73 38.02 5.61 28.31
C ASP A 73 38.24 7.02 27.72
N GLY A 74 37.14 7.74 27.49
CA GLY A 74 37.12 9.14 27.08
C GLY A 74 36.86 10.07 28.28
N ASP A 75 37.86 10.29 29.11
CA ASP A 75 37.85 11.32 30.16
C ASP A 75 37.94 12.73 29.54
N GLY A 76 36.81 13.43 29.46
CA GLY A 76 36.71 14.85 29.15
C GLY A 76 36.33 15.66 30.40
N ASP A 77 37.27 16.48 30.89
CA ASP A 77 37.19 17.35 32.07
C ASP A 77 35.88 18.18 32.20
N PRO A 78 35.36 18.39 33.43
CA PRO A 78 34.39 19.44 33.73
C PRO A 78 35.10 20.80 33.82
N GLY A 79 34.73 21.73 32.95
CA GLY A 79 35.21 23.11 32.98
C GLY A 79 34.55 23.92 34.08
N ASP A 80 35.30 24.19 35.15
CA ASP A 80 34.99 25.15 36.20
C ASP A 80 35.05 26.59 35.66
N GLY A 81 33.89 27.23 35.53
CA GLY A 81 33.76 28.63 35.10
C GLY A 81 32.98 29.47 36.11
N ASP A 82 33.60 29.81 37.24
CA ASP A 82 33.17 30.88 38.14
C ASP A 82 33.44 32.25 37.49
N GLY A 83 32.43 33.15 37.39
CA GLY A 83 32.69 34.51 36.91
C GLY A 83 31.50 35.48 36.81
N ASP A 84 31.17 36.08 37.97
CA ASP A 84 30.50 37.39 38.22
C ASP A 84 28.98 37.61 37.93
N PRO A 85 28.25 38.20 38.90
CA PRO A 85 26.94 38.81 38.67
C PRO A 85 27.13 40.25 38.16
N GLY A 86 26.92 40.43 36.85
CA GLY A 86 26.90 41.75 36.22
C GLY A 86 25.49 42.33 36.19
N ASP A 87 25.24 43.31 37.06
CA ASP A 87 24.10 44.23 36.96
C ASP A 87 24.22 45.02 35.64
N GLY A 88 23.37 44.70 34.67
CA GLY A 88 23.30 45.36 33.37
C GLY A 88 21.87 45.67 32.99
N ASP A 89 21.39 46.85 33.39
CA ASP A 89 20.21 47.49 32.82
C ASP A 89 20.49 47.80 31.34
N GLY A 90 20.18 46.83 30.47
CA GLY A 90 20.29 46.95 29.03
C GLY A 90 18.90 46.92 28.41
N ASP A 91 18.36 48.11 28.15
CA ASP A 91 17.28 48.32 27.18
C ASP A 91 17.82 47.95 25.79
N GLY A 92 17.83 46.66 25.49
CA GLY A 92 18.22 46.10 24.21
C GLY A 92 16.95 45.72 23.46
N ASP A 93 16.61 46.54 22.46
CA ASP A 93 15.73 46.19 21.34
C ASP A 93 16.40 45.06 20.54
N GLY A 94 16.46 43.88 21.15
CA GLY A 94 16.93 42.66 20.52
C GLY A 94 15.88 42.20 19.55
N ASP A 95 16.02 42.65 18.30
CA ASP A 95 15.54 41.95 17.11
C ASP A 95 16.14 40.55 17.14
N GLY A 96 15.52 39.68 17.95
CA GLY A 96 15.82 38.28 18.04
C GLY A 96 15.38 37.62 16.75
N ASP A 97 16.16 37.85 15.70
CA ASP A 97 16.36 36.96 14.57
C ASP A 97 17.04 35.71 15.15
N GLY A 98 16.29 35.02 16.02
CA GLY A 98 16.57 33.64 16.34
C GLY A 98 16.36 32.89 15.05
N ASP A 99 17.42 32.86 14.25
CA ASP A 99 17.74 31.84 13.26
C ASP A 99 17.83 30.52 14.05
N GLY A 100 16.69 30.10 14.60
CA GLY A 100 16.44 28.76 15.02
C GLY A 100 16.43 27.93 13.77
N ASP A 101 17.63 27.77 13.21
CA ASP A 101 18.10 26.62 12.48
C ASP A 101 18.00 25.44 13.46
N GLY A 102 16.78 25.16 13.91
CA GLY A 102 16.41 23.84 14.34
C GLY A 102 16.67 23.01 13.12
N ASP A 103 17.89 22.48 13.06
CA ASP A 103 18.22 21.17 12.52
C ASP A 103 17.30 20.18 13.25
N GLY A 104 15.99 20.33 13.06
CA GLY A 104 14.98 19.38 13.43
C GLY A 104 15.43 18.15 12.72
N ASP A 105 16.03 17.26 13.48
CA ASP A 105 16.48 15.98 13.02
C ASP A 105 15.29 15.41 12.24
N PRO A 106 15.42 15.18 10.92
CA PRO A 106 14.30 14.73 10.10
C PRO A 106 13.85 13.29 10.45
N GLY A 107 14.14 12.82 11.67
CA GLY A 107 13.88 11.47 12.16
C GLY A 107 13.20 11.42 13.53
N ASP A 108 12.62 12.53 14.02
CA ASP A 108 11.73 12.49 15.21
C ASP A 108 10.27 12.71 14.79
N GLU A 109 9.86 12.10 13.68
CA GLU A 109 8.44 12.02 13.28
C GLU A 109 7.65 11.12 14.25
N GLY A 110 8.32 10.38 15.14
CA GLY A 110 7.69 9.43 16.06
C GLY A 110 7.19 8.17 15.34
N LEU A 111 6.96 7.10 16.09
CA LEU A 111 6.56 5.80 15.53
C LEU A 111 5.23 5.89 14.76
N ALA A 112 5.10 5.17 13.65
CA ALA A 112 3.84 5.03 12.93
C ALA A 112 2.84 4.13 13.70
N CYS A 113 1.56 4.21 13.33
CA CYS A 113 0.46 3.55 14.06
C CYS A 113 0.62 2.02 14.21
N PRO A 114 1.06 1.25 13.19
CA PRO A 114 1.26 -0.19 13.30
C PRO A 114 2.38 -0.53 14.29
N ILE A 115 3.47 0.25 14.30
CA ILE A 115 4.60 0.03 15.19
C ILE A 115 4.19 0.32 16.65
N ILE A 116 3.41 1.38 16.87
CA ILE A 116 2.85 1.66 18.20
C ILE A 116 1.93 0.52 18.66
N ASN A 117 1.07 0.01 17.78
CA ASN A 117 0.19 -1.10 18.15
C ASN A 117 0.98 -2.36 18.53
N GLU A 118 2.03 -2.68 17.77
CA GLU A 118 2.93 -3.79 18.13
C GLU A 118 3.60 -3.56 19.49
N CYS A 119 4.08 -2.33 19.75
CA CYS A 119 4.64 -1.93 21.05
C CYS A 119 3.61 -2.12 22.19
N ILE A 120 2.37 -1.64 22.01
CA ILE A 120 1.29 -1.76 22.99
C ILE A 120 0.93 -3.23 23.27
N PHE A 121 0.90 -4.08 22.23
CA PHE A 121 0.65 -5.51 22.41
C PHE A 121 1.79 -6.20 23.16
N ALA A 122 3.05 -5.82 22.88
CA ALA A 122 4.21 -6.34 23.60
C ALA A 122 4.18 -5.98 25.10
N CYS A 123 3.56 -4.86 25.47
CA CYS A 123 3.43 -4.43 26.86
C CYS A 123 2.54 -5.33 27.74
N ASN A 124 1.74 -6.27 27.18
CA ASN A 124 0.89 -7.20 27.95
C ASN A 124 -0.01 -6.52 29.02
N GLY A 125 -0.47 -5.30 28.75
CA GLY A 125 -1.30 -4.50 29.67
C GLY A 125 -0.55 -3.71 30.74
N ASP A 126 0.79 -3.64 30.69
CA ASP A 126 1.57 -2.72 31.52
C ASP A 126 1.38 -1.27 31.05
N MET A 127 0.70 -0.47 31.86
CA MET A 127 0.35 0.92 31.55
C MET A 127 1.57 1.82 31.39
N ALA A 128 2.65 1.60 32.15
CA ALA A 128 3.85 2.43 32.03
C ALA A 128 4.61 2.14 30.72
N CYS A 129 4.57 0.89 30.26
CA CYS A 129 5.10 0.50 28.96
C CYS A 129 4.25 1.10 27.82
N GLN A 130 2.92 1.03 27.91
CA GLN A 130 2.02 1.63 26.91
C GLN A 130 2.18 3.15 26.83
N ASP A 131 2.28 3.83 27.98
CA ASP A 131 2.54 5.27 28.03
C ASP A 131 3.87 5.63 27.37
N ALA A 132 4.88 4.74 27.45
CA ALA A 132 6.16 4.93 26.75
C ALA A 132 6.00 4.77 25.23
N CYS A 133 5.28 3.74 24.76
CA CYS A 133 4.99 3.57 23.34
C CYS A 133 4.29 4.81 22.74
N PHE A 134 3.30 5.37 23.46
CA PHE A 134 2.62 6.59 23.02
C PHE A 134 3.46 7.86 23.15
N ALA A 135 4.52 7.87 23.98
CA ALA A 135 5.42 9.00 24.08
C ALA A 135 6.38 9.08 22.89
N ASP A 136 6.72 7.93 22.31
CA ASP A 136 7.59 7.82 21.13
C ASP A 136 6.80 7.88 19.81
N ALA A 137 5.46 7.93 19.88
CA ALA A 137 4.54 7.93 18.75
C ALA A 137 4.45 9.29 18.03
N SER A 138 4.22 9.24 16.71
CA SER A 138 3.84 10.46 15.97
C SER A 138 2.49 10.99 16.46
N PRO A 139 2.25 12.31 16.44
CA PRO A 139 0.95 12.86 16.83
C PRO A 139 -0.24 12.27 16.05
N ASN A 140 -0.04 11.96 14.75
CA ASN A 140 -1.07 11.32 13.93
C ASN A 140 -1.29 9.86 14.35
N ALA A 141 -0.20 9.13 14.58
CA ALA A 141 -0.27 7.74 14.96
C ALA A 141 -0.92 7.52 16.34
N VAL A 142 -0.77 8.46 17.29
CA VAL A 142 -1.53 8.45 18.56
C VAL A 142 -3.03 8.56 18.30
N ILE A 143 -3.45 9.41 17.36
CA ILE A 143 -4.88 9.61 17.02
C ILE A 143 -5.44 8.35 16.36
N GLU A 144 -4.73 7.81 15.38
CA GLU A 144 -5.13 6.62 14.62
C GLU A 144 -5.16 5.36 15.49
N SER A 145 -4.10 5.12 16.28
CA SER A 145 -4.04 4.01 17.24
C SER A 145 -5.14 4.14 18.30
N GLY A 146 -5.40 5.36 18.77
CA GLY A 146 -6.50 5.65 19.70
C GLY A 146 -7.87 5.32 19.10
N ALA A 147 -8.11 5.67 17.83
CA ALA A 147 -9.35 5.35 17.13
C ALA A 147 -9.53 3.83 16.96
N LEU A 148 -8.48 3.12 16.52
CA LEU A 148 -8.49 1.67 16.37
C LEU A 148 -8.74 0.95 17.69
N LEU A 149 -8.05 1.36 18.77
CA LEU A 149 -8.23 0.78 20.09
C LEU A 149 -9.64 1.05 20.63
N GLN A 150 -10.18 2.25 20.42
CA GLN A 150 -11.55 2.59 20.81
C GLN A 150 -12.57 1.72 20.06
N CYS A 151 -12.41 1.53 18.75
CA CYS A 151 -13.26 0.62 17.99
C CYS A 151 -13.17 -0.82 18.51
N ALA A 152 -11.94 -1.31 18.76
CA ALA A 152 -11.73 -2.66 19.28
C ALA A 152 -12.41 -2.85 20.64
N LEU A 153 -12.37 -1.84 21.51
CA LEU A 153 -13.08 -1.85 22.80
C LEU A 153 -14.60 -1.83 22.63
N ASP A 154 -15.14 -0.98 21.77
CA ASP A 154 -16.58 -0.86 21.54
C ASP A 154 -17.18 -2.15 20.96
N ASN A 155 -16.42 -2.86 20.12
CA ASN A 155 -16.81 -4.14 19.55
C ASN A 155 -16.39 -5.37 20.38
N ASN A 156 -15.74 -5.17 21.53
CA ASN A 156 -15.15 -6.23 22.37
C ASN A 156 -14.23 -7.18 21.60
N CYS A 157 -13.44 -6.64 20.68
CA CYS A 157 -12.46 -7.41 19.92
C CYS A 157 -11.29 -7.84 20.81
N ASN A 158 -10.96 -9.13 20.72
CA ASN A 158 -9.90 -9.76 21.51
C ASN A 158 -8.88 -10.52 20.64
N ASN A 159 -9.00 -10.41 19.33
CA ASN A 159 -8.10 -10.99 18.35
C ASN A 159 -8.11 -10.16 17.07
N GLN A 160 -7.12 -10.39 16.22
CA GLN A 160 -6.92 -9.69 14.97
C GLN A 160 -8.13 -9.82 14.02
N THR A 161 -8.68 -11.03 13.88
CA THR A 161 -9.84 -11.29 13.01
C THR A 161 -11.06 -10.43 13.37
N CYS A 162 -11.32 -10.19 14.66
CA CYS A 162 -12.41 -9.31 15.07
C CYS A 162 -12.13 -7.86 14.68
N ILE A 163 -10.88 -7.40 14.85
CA ILE A 163 -10.46 -6.04 14.49
C ILE A 163 -10.62 -5.84 12.98
N GLU A 164 -10.12 -6.77 12.17
CA GLU A 164 -10.25 -6.77 10.71
C GLU A 164 -11.70 -6.84 10.21
N GLN A 165 -12.63 -7.37 11.01
CA GLN A 165 -14.04 -7.47 10.61
C GLN A 165 -14.89 -6.29 11.11
N ASN A 166 -14.55 -5.69 12.24
CA ASN A 166 -15.41 -4.71 12.92
C ASN A 166 -14.79 -3.32 13.03
N CYS A 167 -13.48 -3.19 12.81
CA CYS A 167 -12.68 -1.97 12.97
C CYS A 167 -11.76 -1.76 11.76
N ALA A 168 -12.24 -2.21 10.62
CA ALA A 168 -11.43 -2.37 9.44
C ALA A 168 -11.10 -1.00 8.79
N GLY A 169 -11.97 0.00 8.96
CA GLY A 169 -11.68 1.39 8.59
C GLY A 169 -10.60 2.04 9.47
N GLU A 170 -10.69 1.90 10.80
CA GLU A 170 -9.64 2.38 11.70
C GLU A 170 -8.33 1.61 11.52
N LEU A 171 -8.41 0.31 11.20
CA LEU A 171 -7.25 -0.52 10.89
C LEU A 171 -6.60 -0.03 9.60
N TYR A 172 -7.37 0.18 8.54
CA TYR A 172 -6.86 0.69 7.27
C TYR A 172 -6.19 2.06 7.44
N THR A 173 -6.84 2.98 8.16
CA THR A 173 -6.27 4.31 8.46
C THR A 173 -4.96 4.21 9.25
N CYS A 174 -4.86 3.24 10.16
CA CYS A 174 -3.64 3.01 10.92
C CYS A 174 -2.50 2.41 10.09
N TYR A 175 -2.81 1.66 9.02
CA TYR A 175 -1.81 0.96 8.21
C TYR A 175 -1.51 1.64 6.87
N THR A 176 -2.15 2.77 6.59
CA THR A 176 -1.95 3.53 5.36
C THR A 176 -1.88 5.02 5.67
N GLY A 177 -0.99 5.72 4.99
CA GLY A 177 -0.89 7.16 5.06
C GLY A 177 -1.30 7.80 3.74
N THR A 178 -0.62 8.90 3.41
CA THR A 178 -0.95 9.72 2.22
C THR A 178 0.21 9.83 1.25
N GLY A 179 1.37 9.25 1.57
CA GLY A 179 2.54 9.30 0.71
C GLY A 179 2.30 8.60 -0.63
N THR A 180 2.66 9.27 -1.72
CA THR A 180 2.70 8.70 -3.08
C THR A 180 3.76 7.60 -3.17
N CYS A 181 3.71 6.73 -4.17
CA CYS A 181 4.80 5.75 -4.36
C CYS A 181 6.14 6.42 -4.69
N GLY A 182 6.12 7.59 -5.35
CA GLY A 182 7.31 8.41 -5.53
C GLY A 182 7.89 8.96 -4.22
N GLN A 183 7.03 9.40 -3.29
CA GLN A 183 7.42 9.84 -1.95
C GLN A 183 7.91 8.67 -1.10
N LEU A 184 7.28 7.50 -1.21
CA LEU A 184 7.73 6.26 -0.59
C LEU A 184 9.15 5.90 -1.07
N ALA A 185 9.40 5.94 -2.38
CA ALA A 185 10.73 5.68 -2.94
C ALA A 185 11.79 6.69 -2.48
N GLU A 186 11.43 7.98 -2.39
CA GLU A 186 12.32 9.01 -1.82
C GLU A 186 12.59 8.77 -0.33
N CYS A 187 11.58 8.35 0.43
CA CYS A 187 11.69 8.01 1.84
C CYS A 187 12.62 6.82 2.06
N TYR A 188 12.48 5.74 1.28
CA TYR A 188 13.39 4.58 1.31
C TYR A 188 14.85 4.97 1.01
N ASP A 189 15.05 5.84 0.02
CA ASP A 189 16.39 6.33 -0.32
C ASP A 189 17.03 7.11 0.85
N ASN A 190 16.23 7.81 1.66
CA ASN A 190 16.67 8.51 2.86
C ASN A 190 16.95 7.55 4.04
N CYS A 191 16.25 6.42 4.15
CA CYS A 191 16.46 5.42 5.20
C CYS A 191 17.80 4.68 5.08
N ALA A 192 18.43 4.69 3.91
CA ALA A 192 19.75 4.08 3.68
C ALA A 192 19.85 2.59 4.08
N GLY A 193 18.74 1.84 4.03
CA GLY A 193 18.67 0.42 4.39
C GLY A 193 18.30 0.14 5.86
N ASP A 194 17.84 1.14 6.61
CA ASP A 194 17.28 0.94 7.94
C ASP A 194 15.84 0.38 7.85
N GLU A 195 15.66 -0.86 8.29
CA GLU A 195 14.40 -1.61 8.15
C GLU A 195 13.22 -0.97 8.92
N VAL A 196 13.50 -0.30 10.04
CA VAL A 196 12.46 0.38 10.83
C VAL A 196 11.99 1.63 10.09
N CYS A 197 12.94 2.44 9.61
CA CYS A 197 12.64 3.61 8.78
C CYS A 197 11.90 3.24 7.49
N GLU A 198 12.33 2.18 6.79
CA GLU A 198 11.65 1.71 5.57
C GLU A 198 10.22 1.25 5.89
N THR A 199 10.01 0.57 7.02
CA THR A 199 8.66 0.19 7.46
C THR A 199 7.79 1.41 7.77
N ASP A 200 8.34 2.43 8.43
CA ASP A 200 7.63 3.69 8.69
C ASP A 200 7.23 4.38 7.38
N CYS A 201 8.18 4.51 6.43
CA CYS A 201 7.90 5.06 5.10
C CYS A 201 6.77 4.31 4.38
N PHE A 202 6.78 2.98 4.44
CA PHE A 202 5.76 2.14 3.81
C PHE A 202 4.37 2.40 4.40
N VAL A 203 4.26 2.45 5.73
CA VAL A 203 3.00 2.71 6.41
C VAL A 203 2.50 4.13 6.16
N GLU A 204 3.40 5.12 6.11
CA GLU A 204 3.04 6.50 5.81
C GLU A 204 2.61 6.74 4.35
N SER A 205 2.86 5.76 3.48
CA SER A 205 2.39 5.79 2.10
C SER A 205 0.95 5.31 1.96
N SER A 206 0.25 5.78 0.93
CA SER A 206 -1.12 5.39 0.63
C SER A 206 -1.21 3.90 0.30
N GLY A 207 -2.39 3.28 0.50
CA GLY A 207 -2.58 1.86 0.14
C GLY A 207 -2.23 1.53 -1.32
N LEU A 208 -2.46 2.48 -2.24
CA LEU A 208 -2.08 2.34 -3.65
C LEU A 208 -0.57 2.45 -3.82
N ALA A 209 0.10 3.36 -3.11
CA ALA A 209 1.54 3.46 -3.14
C ALA A 209 2.22 2.18 -2.62
N GLN A 210 1.67 1.61 -1.55
CA GLN A 210 2.08 0.31 -1.01
C GLN A 210 1.94 -0.81 -2.06
N GLN A 211 0.80 -0.90 -2.74
CA GLN A 211 0.56 -1.88 -3.81
C GLN A 211 1.50 -1.68 -5.01
N GLN A 212 1.70 -0.44 -5.46
CA GLN A 212 2.62 -0.11 -6.55
C GLN A 212 4.07 -0.46 -6.20
N SER A 213 4.49 -0.20 -4.96
CA SER A 213 5.82 -0.58 -4.47
C SER A 213 5.98 -2.09 -4.42
N GLN A 214 4.96 -2.83 -3.95
CA GLN A 214 4.99 -4.29 -3.93
C GLN A 214 5.06 -4.88 -5.34
N ALA A 215 4.27 -4.36 -6.29
CA ALA A 215 4.33 -4.80 -7.68
C ALA A 215 5.71 -4.53 -8.31
N LEU A 216 6.32 -3.38 -7.99
CA LEU A 216 7.69 -3.08 -8.42
C LEU A 216 8.70 -4.05 -7.79
N ASP A 217 8.62 -4.32 -6.50
CA ASP A 217 9.50 -5.26 -5.79
C ASP A 217 9.36 -6.69 -6.33
N GLU A 218 8.14 -7.16 -6.57
CA GLU A 218 7.88 -8.45 -7.21
C GLU A 218 8.53 -8.53 -8.59
N CYS A 219 8.39 -7.50 -9.42
CA CYS A 219 9.06 -7.45 -10.72
C CYS A 219 10.59 -7.48 -10.60
N VAL A 220 11.16 -6.73 -9.64
CA VAL A 220 12.61 -6.68 -9.38
C VAL A 220 13.12 -8.07 -9.00
N VAL A 221 12.40 -8.78 -8.14
CA VAL A 221 12.72 -10.15 -7.70
C VAL A 221 12.59 -11.14 -8.86
N ASP A 222 11.48 -11.10 -9.61
CA ASP A 222 11.22 -12.04 -10.72
C ASP A 222 12.23 -11.91 -11.87
N ASN A 223 12.83 -10.73 -12.04
CA ASN A 223 13.83 -10.46 -13.06
C ASN A 223 15.27 -10.47 -12.54
N ASP A 224 15.50 -10.85 -11.28
CA ASP A 224 16.80 -10.84 -10.60
C ASP A 224 17.55 -9.50 -10.78
N CYS A 225 16.83 -8.38 -10.67
CA CYS A 225 17.40 -7.07 -10.96
C CYS A 225 18.33 -6.58 -9.85
N VAL A 226 19.61 -6.38 -10.20
CA VAL A 226 20.65 -5.94 -9.27
C VAL A 226 21.00 -4.44 -9.38
N ASP A 227 20.54 -3.79 -10.44
CA ASP A 227 20.82 -2.39 -10.72
C ASP A 227 19.64 -1.69 -11.38
N GLU A 228 19.66 -0.36 -11.34
CA GLU A 228 18.61 0.49 -11.91
C GLU A 228 18.41 0.24 -13.42
N GLN A 229 19.48 -0.12 -14.15
CA GLN A 229 19.38 -0.39 -15.59
C GLN A 229 18.53 -1.64 -15.87
N CYS A 230 18.63 -2.67 -15.03
CA CYS A 230 17.75 -3.83 -15.10
C CYS A 230 16.30 -3.46 -14.80
N ILE A 231 16.06 -2.63 -13.78
CA ILE A 231 14.71 -2.18 -13.41
C ILE A 231 14.09 -1.39 -14.57
N PHE A 232 14.80 -0.44 -15.18
CA PHE A 232 14.32 0.28 -16.36
C PHE A 232 14.12 -0.61 -17.59
N ALA A 233 14.85 -1.72 -17.71
CA ALA A 233 14.73 -2.60 -18.86
C ALA A 233 13.58 -3.60 -18.73
N ASN A 234 13.30 -4.09 -17.52
CA ASN A 234 12.36 -5.20 -17.30
C ASN A 234 11.13 -4.82 -16.46
N CYS A 235 11.21 -3.76 -15.65
CA CYS A 235 10.18 -3.34 -14.69
C CYS A 235 9.78 -1.88 -14.89
N ASN A 236 9.90 -1.36 -16.12
CA ASN A 236 9.60 0.04 -16.39
C ASN A 236 8.12 0.37 -16.17
N ASN A 237 7.22 -0.58 -16.40
CA ASN A 237 5.78 -0.35 -16.24
C ASN A 237 5.42 -0.15 -14.76
N GLU A 238 5.91 -1.03 -13.89
CA GLU A 238 5.73 -0.98 -12.44
C GLU A 238 6.47 0.24 -11.87
N LEU A 239 7.69 0.51 -12.34
CA LEU A 239 8.46 1.67 -11.92
C LEU A 239 7.74 2.96 -12.29
N GLN A 240 7.28 3.13 -13.53
CA GLN A 240 6.53 4.32 -13.96
C GLN A 240 5.16 4.40 -13.26
N SER A 241 4.54 3.27 -12.91
CA SER A 241 3.32 3.29 -12.11
C SER A 241 3.60 3.84 -10.70
N CYS A 242 4.73 3.48 -10.11
CA CYS A 242 5.16 3.98 -8.81
C CYS A 242 5.65 5.46 -8.86
N ILE A 243 6.61 5.80 -9.72
CA ILE A 243 7.24 7.13 -9.73
C ILE A 243 6.54 8.15 -10.62
N GLY A 244 5.82 7.67 -11.64
CA GLY A 244 5.11 8.49 -12.62
C GLY A 244 3.60 8.56 -12.37
N GLY A 245 3.08 7.75 -11.45
CA GLY A 245 1.68 7.74 -11.06
C GLY A 245 1.31 9.03 -10.34
N MET A 246 0.75 9.99 -11.09
CA MET A 246 0.15 11.22 -10.54
C MET A 246 -1.13 10.98 -9.73
N SER A 247 -1.49 9.72 -9.44
CA SER A 247 -2.73 9.41 -8.77
C SER A 247 -2.45 8.55 -7.56
N ASP A 248 -2.42 9.18 -6.40
CA ASP A 248 -2.45 8.53 -5.08
C ASP A 248 -3.80 7.88 -4.79
N THR A 249 -4.71 7.99 -5.74
CA THR A 249 -6.10 7.59 -5.65
C THR A 249 -6.45 6.76 -6.86
N LEU A 250 -7.15 5.65 -6.66
CA LEU A 250 -7.77 4.98 -7.77
C LEU A 250 -8.81 5.92 -8.38
N PRO A 251 -8.94 5.97 -9.71
CA PRO A 251 -10.02 6.73 -10.34
C PRO A 251 -11.34 6.03 -10.01
N CYS A 252 -12.42 6.80 -10.00
CA CYS A 252 -13.73 6.30 -9.59
C CYS A 252 -14.12 4.98 -10.29
N PRO A 253 -13.87 4.78 -11.59
CA PRO A 253 -14.25 3.54 -12.27
C PRO A 253 -13.59 2.29 -11.69
N LEU A 254 -12.31 2.34 -11.32
CA LEU A 254 -11.61 1.19 -10.70
C LEU A 254 -12.12 0.93 -9.29
N ILE A 255 -12.43 1.98 -8.53
CA ILE A 255 -13.02 1.83 -7.19
C ILE A 255 -14.41 1.21 -7.30
N ALA A 256 -15.24 1.72 -8.20
CA ALA A 256 -16.59 1.23 -8.42
C ALA A 256 -16.61 -0.22 -8.91
N GLU A 257 -15.72 -0.60 -9.84
CA GLU A 257 -15.54 -1.99 -10.28
C GLU A 257 -15.15 -2.89 -9.11
N CYS A 258 -14.15 -2.48 -8.31
CA CYS A 258 -13.75 -3.21 -7.11
C CYS A 258 -14.92 -3.39 -6.11
N LEU A 259 -15.66 -2.33 -5.80
CA LEU A 259 -16.81 -2.38 -4.91
C LEU A 259 -17.93 -3.31 -5.44
N ILE A 260 -18.19 -3.28 -6.76
CA ILE A 260 -19.17 -4.17 -7.40
C ILE A 260 -18.73 -5.63 -7.27
N ASP A 261 -17.45 -5.93 -7.51
CA ASP A 261 -16.88 -7.27 -7.37
C ASP A 261 -16.91 -7.77 -5.92
N CYS A 262 -16.80 -6.86 -4.95
CA CYS A 262 -16.90 -7.17 -3.53
C CYS A 262 -18.33 -7.52 -3.06
N ASP A 263 -19.38 -7.21 -3.84
CA ASP A 263 -20.79 -7.49 -3.51
C ASP A 263 -21.21 -7.05 -2.09
N GLY A 264 -20.58 -5.96 -1.60
CA GLY A 264 -20.81 -5.39 -0.26
C GLY A 264 -20.19 -6.18 0.90
N ASP A 265 -19.17 -7.01 0.65
CA ASP A 265 -18.32 -7.55 1.71
C ASP A 265 -17.43 -6.42 2.28
N PRO A 266 -17.63 -6.03 3.55
CA PRO A 266 -16.91 -4.89 4.13
C PRO A 266 -15.40 -5.05 4.17
N ALA A 267 -14.88 -6.28 4.23
CA ALA A 267 -13.44 -6.52 4.24
C ALA A 267 -12.84 -6.36 2.84
N CYS A 268 -13.61 -6.72 1.80
CA CYS A 268 -13.22 -6.52 0.42
C CYS A 268 -13.32 -5.04 0.03
N ASP A 269 -14.42 -4.36 0.40
CA ASP A 269 -14.68 -2.95 0.07
C ASP A 269 -13.53 -2.03 0.55
N LEU A 270 -12.92 -2.34 1.69
CA LEU A 270 -11.79 -1.57 2.21
C LEU A 270 -10.52 -1.71 1.37
N GLY A 271 -10.35 -2.84 0.68
CA GLY A 271 -9.27 -3.04 -0.29
C GLY A 271 -9.43 -2.21 -1.57
N CYS A 272 -10.61 -1.63 -1.80
CA CYS A 272 -10.89 -0.76 -2.95
C CYS A 272 -10.44 0.70 -2.73
N THR A 273 -9.80 1.00 -1.60
CA THR A 273 -9.20 2.30 -1.28
C THR A 273 -7.67 2.21 -1.42
N PRO A 274 -6.95 3.30 -1.78
CA PRO A 274 -7.27 4.71 -1.55
C PRO A 274 -8.04 5.40 -2.67
N ALA A 275 -8.93 6.30 -2.26
CA ALA A 275 -9.70 7.22 -3.09
C ALA A 275 -9.61 8.63 -2.46
N THR A 276 -9.77 9.70 -3.25
CA THR A 276 -10.07 10.99 -2.63
C THR A 276 -11.50 10.92 -2.06
N PRO A 277 -11.87 11.74 -1.05
CA PRO A 277 -13.26 11.78 -0.58
C PRO A 277 -14.28 12.13 -1.67
N GLU A 278 -13.85 12.82 -2.73
CA GLU A 278 -14.69 13.11 -3.91
C GLU A 278 -14.88 11.86 -4.76
N THR A 279 -13.78 11.19 -5.12
CA THR A 279 -13.78 9.96 -5.92
C THR A 279 -14.50 8.81 -5.22
N GLU A 280 -14.34 8.69 -3.89
CA GLU A 280 -15.05 7.71 -3.06
C GLU A 280 -16.56 7.95 -3.11
N ALA A 281 -17.00 9.20 -2.95
CA ALA A 281 -18.43 9.55 -3.01
C ALA A 281 -19.04 9.27 -4.39
N GLU A 282 -18.28 9.47 -5.47
CA GLU A 282 -18.69 9.13 -6.83
C GLU A 282 -18.80 7.61 -7.02
N ALA A 283 -17.81 6.86 -6.53
CA ALA A 283 -17.78 5.41 -6.63
C ALA A 283 -18.90 4.75 -5.82
N GLU A 284 -19.13 5.21 -4.58
CA GLU A 284 -20.26 4.79 -3.75
C GLU A 284 -21.60 5.10 -4.43
N SER A 285 -21.71 6.22 -5.15
CA SER A 285 -22.92 6.56 -5.91
C SER A 285 -23.17 5.56 -7.04
N VAL A 286 -22.13 5.15 -7.78
CA VAL A 286 -22.24 4.11 -8.84
C VAL A 286 -22.60 2.77 -8.22
N PHE A 287 -21.88 2.35 -7.19
CA PHE A 287 -22.10 1.09 -6.49
C PHE A 287 -23.51 0.99 -5.90
N GLY A 288 -23.99 2.06 -5.27
CA GLY A 288 -25.36 2.12 -4.75
C GLY A 288 -26.41 1.96 -5.84
N CYS A 289 -26.19 2.52 -7.03
CA CYS A 289 -27.07 2.28 -8.17
C CYS A 289 -26.94 0.84 -8.71
N ALA A 290 -25.72 0.31 -8.81
CA ALA A 290 -25.45 -1.05 -9.23
C ALA A 290 -26.22 -2.07 -8.38
N GLN A 291 -26.23 -1.92 -7.06
CA GLN A 291 -27.02 -2.76 -6.16
C GLN A 291 -28.54 -2.67 -6.40
N ILE A 292 -29.06 -1.48 -6.72
CA ILE A 292 -30.50 -1.26 -6.98
C ILE A 292 -30.92 -1.95 -8.28
N GLU A 293 -30.11 -1.82 -9.32
CA GLU A 293 -30.41 -2.35 -10.66
C GLU A 293 -29.96 -3.81 -10.83
N GLY A 294 -29.19 -4.36 -9.87
CA GLY A 294 -28.67 -5.72 -9.91
C GLY A 294 -27.55 -5.90 -10.94
N CYS A 295 -26.69 -4.90 -11.05
CA CYS A 295 -25.48 -4.96 -11.87
C CYS A 295 -24.36 -5.70 -11.12
N ASN A 296 -23.71 -6.64 -11.79
CA ASN A 296 -22.58 -7.42 -11.25
C ASN A 296 -21.25 -7.10 -11.98
N ASP A 297 -21.25 -6.08 -12.82
CA ASP A 297 -20.07 -5.59 -13.55
C ASP A 297 -20.24 -4.09 -13.83
N PHE A 298 -19.13 -3.41 -14.11
CA PHE A 298 -19.12 -1.98 -14.37
C PHE A 298 -19.84 -1.61 -15.67
N ASP A 299 -19.75 -2.45 -16.71
CA ASP A 299 -20.44 -2.25 -18.01
C ASP A 299 -21.97 -2.16 -17.86
N CYS A 300 -22.56 -2.94 -16.96
CA CYS A 300 -23.99 -2.85 -16.65
C CYS A 300 -24.37 -1.47 -16.10
N THR A 301 -23.49 -0.85 -15.30
CA THR A 301 -23.75 0.46 -14.69
C THR A 301 -23.75 1.58 -15.73
N GLU A 302 -23.01 1.45 -16.84
CA GLU A 302 -23.08 2.40 -17.95
C GLU A 302 -24.52 2.51 -18.51
N MET A 303 -25.19 1.35 -18.67
CA MET A 303 -26.55 1.29 -19.22
C MET A 303 -27.63 1.58 -18.19
N ALA A 304 -27.47 1.07 -16.96
CA ALA A 304 -28.49 1.12 -15.92
C ALA A 304 -28.40 2.38 -15.05
N CYS A 305 -27.21 2.95 -14.90
CA CYS A 305 -26.87 4.03 -13.98
C CYS A 305 -26.15 5.21 -14.67
N PRO A 306 -26.65 5.75 -15.80
CA PRO A 306 -25.89 6.67 -16.65
C PRO A 306 -25.53 8.01 -15.98
N ASN A 307 -26.27 8.45 -14.95
CA ASN A 307 -25.94 9.70 -14.26
C ASN A 307 -24.79 9.50 -13.29
N GLU A 308 -24.87 8.44 -12.48
CA GLU A 308 -23.86 8.05 -11.50
C GLU A 308 -22.57 7.65 -12.21
N TRP A 309 -22.69 6.81 -13.24
CA TRP A 309 -21.58 6.43 -14.10
C TRP A 309 -20.93 7.65 -14.75
N GLY A 310 -21.73 8.57 -15.30
CA GLY A 310 -21.24 9.79 -15.92
C GLY A 310 -20.54 10.77 -14.97
N MET A 311 -20.84 10.75 -13.66
CA MET A 311 -20.05 11.50 -12.67
C MET A 311 -18.72 10.79 -12.41
N CYS A 312 -18.76 9.47 -12.29
CA CYS A 312 -17.60 8.63 -11.99
C CYS A 312 -16.53 8.63 -13.10
N VAL A 313 -16.94 8.61 -14.36
CA VAL A 313 -15.99 8.56 -15.48
C VAL A 313 -15.65 9.93 -16.06
N ALA A 314 -16.20 11.04 -15.57
CA ALA A 314 -16.00 12.33 -16.23
C ALA A 314 -15.10 13.25 -15.42
N GLY A 315 -13.88 13.47 -15.92
CA GLY A 315 -13.06 14.59 -15.50
C GLY A 315 -13.23 15.81 -16.43
N ASP A 316 -12.25 16.72 -16.40
CA ASP A 316 -12.25 17.97 -17.14
C ASP A 316 -11.18 18.06 -18.23
N ALA A 317 -10.33 17.03 -18.37
CA ALA A 317 -9.25 17.03 -19.35
C ALA A 317 -9.78 16.91 -20.79
N SER A 318 -9.30 17.78 -21.66
CA SER A 318 -9.54 17.69 -23.11
C SER A 318 -8.80 16.50 -23.72
N CYS A 319 -9.19 16.06 -24.92
CA CYS A 319 -8.51 14.95 -25.59
C CYS A 319 -6.99 15.21 -25.79
N GLY A 320 -6.59 16.44 -26.06
CA GLY A 320 -5.17 16.80 -26.14
C GLY A 320 -4.42 16.66 -24.83
N GLU A 321 -5.05 16.97 -23.69
CA GLU A 321 -4.49 16.75 -22.35
C GLU A 321 -4.40 15.26 -22.03
N ILE A 322 -5.44 14.48 -22.36
CA ILE A 322 -5.42 13.01 -22.23
C ILE A 322 -4.25 12.43 -23.04
N ALA A 323 -4.08 12.84 -24.30
CA ALA A 323 -3.01 12.33 -25.16
C ALA A 323 -1.61 12.67 -24.63
N LEU A 324 -1.40 13.89 -24.11
CA LEU A 324 -0.14 14.29 -23.47
C LEU A 324 0.12 13.49 -22.19
N CYS A 325 -0.92 13.26 -21.39
CA CYS A 325 -0.85 12.46 -20.16
C CYS A 325 -0.50 10.99 -20.48
N VAL A 326 -1.22 10.35 -21.40
CA VAL A 326 -0.95 8.96 -21.84
C VAL A 326 0.45 8.82 -22.42
N GLN A 327 0.93 9.82 -23.18
CA GLN A 327 2.30 9.85 -23.67
C GLN A 327 3.32 9.91 -22.53
N ALA A 328 3.05 10.71 -21.49
CA ALA A 328 3.90 10.80 -20.31
C ALA A 328 3.95 9.48 -19.51
N CYS A 329 2.88 8.69 -19.51
CA CYS A 329 2.83 7.38 -18.85
C CYS A 329 3.78 6.34 -19.44
N ALA A 330 4.31 6.55 -20.65
CA ALA A 330 5.29 5.66 -21.28
C ALA A 330 4.92 4.16 -21.30
N GLY A 331 3.63 3.84 -21.39
CA GLY A 331 3.12 2.46 -21.44
C GLY A 331 2.64 1.88 -20.09
N ALA A 332 2.73 2.63 -18.99
CA ALA A 332 2.19 2.20 -17.70
C ALA A 332 0.64 2.20 -17.74
N GLU A 333 0.02 1.02 -17.77
CA GLU A 333 -1.42 0.83 -18.00
C GLU A 333 -2.29 1.62 -17.01
N LEU A 334 -1.98 1.57 -15.70
CA LEU A 334 -2.75 2.28 -14.69
C LEU A 334 -2.67 3.81 -14.86
N CYS A 335 -1.49 4.33 -15.18
CA CYS A 335 -1.31 5.75 -15.49
C CYS A 335 -2.14 6.14 -16.72
N GLN A 336 -2.08 5.34 -17.79
CA GLN A 336 -2.86 5.60 -19.00
C GLN A 336 -4.36 5.58 -18.73
N TYR A 337 -4.81 4.63 -17.91
CA TYR A 337 -6.20 4.52 -17.48
C TYR A 337 -6.64 5.80 -16.74
N ASN A 338 -5.85 6.25 -15.76
CA ASN A 338 -6.13 7.47 -15.00
C ASN A 338 -6.23 8.69 -15.92
N CYS A 339 -5.28 8.85 -16.84
CA CYS A 339 -5.29 9.93 -17.84
C CYS A 339 -6.58 9.95 -18.66
N VAL A 340 -7.09 8.78 -19.04
CA VAL A 340 -8.33 8.68 -19.80
C VAL A 340 -9.53 9.05 -18.91
N THR A 341 -9.60 8.53 -17.69
CA THR A 341 -10.74 8.80 -16.78
C THR A 341 -10.79 10.24 -16.29
N GLU A 342 -9.66 10.95 -16.23
CA GLU A 342 -9.62 12.41 -15.97
C GLU A 342 -10.13 13.24 -17.17
N GLY A 343 -10.36 12.60 -18.32
CA GLY A 343 -10.93 13.22 -19.50
C GLY A 343 -12.39 13.63 -19.33
N GLU A 344 -12.81 14.72 -19.96
CA GLU A 344 -14.23 14.94 -20.20
C GLU A 344 -14.76 13.84 -21.16
N LEU A 345 -16.04 13.46 -21.04
CA LEU A 345 -16.63 12.39 -21.87
C LEU A 345 -16.39 12.56 -23.38
N MET A 346 -16.43 13.81 -23.88
CA MET A 346 -16.11 14.09 -25.28
C MET A 346 -14.63 13.90 -25.57
N GLY A 347 -13.76 14.32 -24.65
CA GLY A 347 -12.32 14.13 -24.74
C GLY A 347 -11.93 12.66 -24.81
N GLN A 348 -12.53 11.83 -23.94
CA GLN A 348 -12.37 10.39 -23.94
C GLN A 348 -12.84 9.75 -25.25
N ALA A 349 -14.02 10.15 -25.75
CA ALA A 349 -14.53 9.62 -27.01
C ALA A 349 -13.62 9.97 -28.20
N LEU A 350 -13.10 11.20 -28.24
CA LEU A 350 -12.14 11.63 -29.26
C LEU A 350 -10.80 10.90 -29.12
N PHE A 351 -10.33 10.67 -27.89
CA PHE A 351 -9.09 9.96 -27.63
C PHE A 351 -9.21 8.49 -28.03
N GLY A 352 -10.32 7.85 -27.69
CA GLY A 352 -10.63 6.48 -28.11
C GLY A 352 -10.69 6.34 -29.64
N ALA A 353 -11.31 7.29 -30.35
CA ALA A 353 -11.32 7.29 -31.81
C ALA A 353 -9.91 7.44 -32.42
N LEU A 354 -9.06 8.30 -31.82
CA LEU A 354 -7.67 8.43 -32.23
C LEU A 354 -6.89 7.12 -31.97
N ALA A 355 -7.02 6.54 -30.77
CA ALA A 355 -6.35 5.29 -30.40
C ALA A 355 -6.78 4.11 -31.30
N GLU A 356 -8.08 3.98 -31.60
CA GLU A 356 -8.60 2.98 -32.54
C GLU A 356 -7.98 3.15 -33.93
N CYS A 357 -7.88 4.39 -34.44
CA CYS A 357 -7.22 4.66 -35.71
C CYS A 357 -5.73 4.27 -35.72
N VAL A 358 -5.01 4.54 -34.63
CA VAL A 358 -3.59 4.17 -34.47
C VAL A 358 -3.43 2.65 -34.55
N VAL A 359 -4.29 1.90 -33.87
CA VAL A 359 -4.29 0.43 -33.88
C VAL A 359 -4.67 -0.12 -35.27
N ASP A 360 -5.72 0.40 -35.90
CA ASP A 360 -6.21 -0.06 -37.21
C ASP A 360 -5.18 0.15 -38.34
N ASN A 361 -4.30 1.14 -38.20
CA ASN A 361 -3.25 1.46 -39.18
C ASN A 361 -1.85 0.98 -38.76
N ASP A 362 -1.73 0.28 -37.62
CA ASP A 362 -0.44 -0.21 -37.08
C ASP A 362 0.61 0.90 -36.98
N CYS A 363 0.20 2.06 -36.45
CA CYS A 363 1.06 3.23 -36.37
C CYS A 363 2.00 3.18 -35.16
N GLU A 364 3.31 3.08 -35.45
CA GLU A 364 4.38 3.08 -34.42
C GLU A 364 4.94 4.48 -34.12
N ASP A 365 4.69 5.47 -35.00
CA ASP A 365 5.27 6.81 -34.90
C ASP A 365 4.31 7.93 -35.30
N GLN A 366 4.71 9.17 -34.98
CA GLN A 366 3.92 10.37 -35.26
C GLN A 366 3.71 10.61 -36.76
N ASP A 367 4.67 10.25 -37.62
CA ASP A 367 4.55 10.43 -39.07
C ASP A 367 3.43 9.52 -39.64
N CYS A 368 3.27 8.31 -39.09
CA CYS A 368 2.16 7.42 -39.42
C CYS A 368 0.82 7.96 -38.93
N ILE A 369 0.76 8.47 -37.70
CA ILE A 369 -0.45 9.06 -37.12
C ILE A 369 -0.88 10.27 -37.97
N ASP A 370 0.03 11.16 -38.31
CA ASP A 370 -0.23 12.33 -39.15
C ASP A 370 -0.67 11.94 -40.57
N ALA A 371 -0.21 10.79 -41.08
CA ALA A 371 -0.54 10.31 -42.43
C ALA A 371 -1.88 9.57 -42.53
N ASN A 372 -2.29 8.86 -41.47
CA ASN A 372 -3.45 7.95 -41.52
C ASN A 372 -4.59 8.36 -40.57
N CYS A 373 -4.31 9.13 -39.52
CA CYS A 373 -5.24 9.49 -38.45
C CYS A 373 -5.35 11.01 -38.23
N SER A 374 -5.07 11.80 -39.29
CA SER A 374 -5.04 13.27 -39.18
C SER A 374 -6.37 13.89 -38.79
N ASP A 375 -7.49 13.26 -39.18
CA ASP A 375 -8.83 13.76 -38.89
C ASP A 375 -9.16 13.57 -37.40
N GLU A 376 -8.92 12.38 -36.86
CA GLU A 376 -9.08 12.03 -35.45
C GLU A 376 -8.12 12.84 -34.57
N GLN A 377 -6.86 12.98 -35.00
CA GLN A 377 -5.86 13.78 -34.30
C GLN A 377 -6.25 15.25 -34.25
N THR A 378 -6.72 15.84 -35.36
CA THR A 378 -7.20 17.22 -35.39
C THR A 378 -8.44 17.39 -34.51
N ALA A 379 -9.35 16.41 -34.50
CA ALA A 379 -10.53 16.46 -33.63
C ALA A 379 -10.14 16.38 -32.14
N CYS A 380 -9.14 15.58 -31.81
CA CYS A 380 -8.61 15.43 -30.46
C CYS A 380 -7.88 16.69 -29.94
N LEU A 381 -7.03 17.29 -30.78
CA LEU A 381 -6.19 18.42 -30.36
C LEU A 381 -6.89 19.78 -30.37
N GLY A 382 -8.06 19.90 -31.01
CA GLY A 382 -8.86 21.14 -31.06
C GLY A 382 -8.26 22.25 -31.91
#